data_AF-A0A4Y2JEF2-F1
#
_entry.id   AF-A0A4Y2JEF2-F1
#
_cell.length_a   1.000
_cell.length_b   1.000
_cell.length_c   1.000
_cell.angle_alpha   90.00
_cell.angle_beta   90.00
_cell.angle_gamma   90.00
#
_symmetry.space_group_name_H-M   'P 1'
#
loop_
_entity.id
_entity.type
_entity.pdbx_description
1 polymer ?
#
loop_
_entity_poly.entity_id
_entity_poly.type
_entity_poly.pdbx_seq_one_letter_code
_entity_poly.pdbx_strand_id
1 'polypeptide(L)'
;MSTSSSDQQFACSDWFRWSGRRIPDLPQKLIFSCLLSSLKPPQPLANFFGSPHEQRQNFIIELYLNKTYSACNCTSIIGKKRKLLVMGKKLDCYFSLSKVAKEDNYCRPHMIDSVEPVFSIHQGWHPIITKIMGEENQFVANDLDMSTKCYTLFVTHYPPVVELEKHYPENISVVHMGYILKDNEDDLSDIETVTFLYNVVSGVSEKSYGINVAALAGIPKDVLLEAQKISQLTEFRSIIKRKIKSLMQKLTSASSNC
;
A
#
# COMPACT_ATOMS: atom_id res chain seq x y z
N MET A 1 34.04 -9.42 9.95
CA MET A 1 34.21 -9.53 8.50
C MET A 1 33.04 -10.30 7.94
N SER A 2 32.09 -9.53 7.42
CA SER A 2 30.85 -9.95 6.78
C SER A 2 31.07 -10.20 5.29
N THR A 3 30.51 -11.26 4.74
CA THR A 3 30.07 -11.26 3.33
C THR A 3 28.76 -12.01 3.20
N SER A 4 27.72 -11.20 3.00
CA SER A 4 26.33 -11.51 2.70
C SER A 4 26.16 -12.21 1.35
N SER A 5 25.36 -13.26 1.32
CA SER A 5 24.73 -13.81 0.12
C SER A 5 23.60 -12.88 -0.32
N SER A 6 23.78 -12.13 -1.41
CA SER A 6 22.69 -11.42 -2.07
C SER A 6 22.27 -12.19 -3.31
N ASP A 7 21.09 -12.81 -3.21
CA ASP A 7 20.30 -13.31 -4.33
C ASP A 7 20.08 -12.19 -5.34
N GLN A 8 20.74 -12.28 -6.49
CA GLN A 8 20.48 -11.37 -7.61
C GLN A 8 19.26 -11.87 -8.38
N GLN A 9 18.13 -11.20 -8.16
CA GLN A 9 16.98 -11.22 -9.06
C GLN A 9 17.41 -10.81 -10.47
N PHE A 10 17.38 -11.75 -11.41
CA PHE A 10 17.59 -11.46 -12.82
C PHE A 10 16.36 -10.73 -13.38
N ALA A 11 16.52 -9.43 -13.68
CA ALA A 11 15.50 -8.65 -14.36
C ALA A 11 15.60 -8.87 -15.88
N CYS A 12 14.45 -8.97 -16.56
CA CYS A 12 14.36 -9.14 -18.01
C CYS A 12 15.05 -8.01 -18.83
N SER A 13 15.46 -6.92 -18.17
CA SER A 13 16.24 -5.81 -18.73
C SER A 13 17.71 -6.13 -19.02
N ASP A 14 18.27 -7.20 -18.45
CA ASP A 14 19.70 -7.49 -18.53
C ASP A 14 20.12 -8.20 -19.84
N TRP A 15 19.16 -8.58 -20.67
CA TRP A 15 19.39 -9.32 -21.92
C TRP A 15 20.06 -8.48 -23.03
N PHE A 16 20.13 -7.15 -22.87
CA PHE A 16 20.70 -6.26 -23.88
C PHE A 16 21.81 -5.36 -23.30
N ARG A 17 22.91 -5.98 -22.88
CA ARG A 17 24.17 -5.27 -22.56
C ARG A 17 25.19 -5.56 -23.65
N TRP A 18 25.16 -4.80 -24.75
CA TRP A 18 26.31 -4.69 -25.66
C TRP A 18 26.92 -3.30 -25.48
N SER A 19 28.21 -3.29 -25.13
CA SER A 19 29.10 -2.12 -24.99
C SER A 19 28.68 -0.97 -24.05
N GLY A 20 28.46 -1.26 -22.76
CA GLY A 20 28.79 -0.35 -21.64
C GLY A 20 28.18 1.07 -21.56
N ARG A 21 27.36 1.52 -22.51
CA ARG A 21 26.67 2.82 -22.48
C ARG A 21 25.16 2.60 -22.43
N ARG A 22 24.49 3.28 -21.49
CA ARG A 22 23.02 3.37 -21.49
C ARG A 22 22.58 4.01 -22.81
N ILE A 23 21.83 3.28 -23.62
CA ILE A 23 21.11 3.85 -24.76
C ILE A 23 19.97 4.69 -24.14
N PRO A 24 19.92 6.02 -24.36
CA PRO A 24 18.84 6.86 -23.85
C PRO A 24 17.50 6.38 -24.44
N ASP A 25 16.39 6.62 -23.74
CA ASP A 25 15.01 6.17 -24.01
C ASP A 25 14.51 6.46 -25.44
N LEU A 26 15.08 5.80 -26.44
CA LEU A 26 14.49 5.68 -27.75
C LEU A 26 13.35 4.67 -27.62
N PRO A 27 12.16 4.98 -28.16
CA PRO A 27 11.05 4.05 -28.10
C PRO A 27 11.50 2.73 -28.70
N GLN A 28 11.31 1.62 -27.97
CA GLN A 28 11.82 0.30 -28.34
C GLN A 28 11.50 -0.09 -29.80
N LYS A 29 10.44 0.48 -30.40
CA LYS A 29 10.13 0.39 -31.84
C LYS A 29 11.25 0.91 -32.75
N LEU A 30 11.84 2.07 -32.46
CA LEU A 30 12.94 2.68 -33.22
C LEU A 30 14.23 1.89 -33.05
N ILE A 31 14.53 1.40 -31.85
CA ILE A 31 15.70 0.53 -31.59
C ILE A 31 15.56 -0.78 -32.35
N PHE A 32 14.39 -1.43 -32.29
CA PHE A 32 14.14 -2.69 -33.01
C PHE A 32 14.12 -2.48 -34.53
N SER A 33 13.54 -1.38 -35.04
CA SER A 33 13.53 -1.08 -36.48
C SER A 33 14.91 -0.72 -37.00
N CYS A 34 15.71 0.04 -36.25
CA CYS A 34 17.09 0.37 -36.59
C CYS A 34 18.01 -0.86 -36.48
N LEU A 35 17.81 -1.74 -35.49
CA LEU A 35 18.53 -3.02 -35.41
C LEU A 35 18.15 -3.93 -36.57
N LEU A 36 16.87 -4.03 -36.93
CA LEU A 36 16.40 -4.81 -38.08
C LEU A 36 16.89 -4.24 -39.42
N SER A 37 16.94 -2.92 -39.58
CA SER A 37 17.50 -2.29 -40.79
C SER A 37 19.02 -2.33 -40.86
N SER A 38 19.69 -2.46 -39.70
CA SER A 38 21.16 -2.61 -39.61
C SER A 38 21.63 -4.07 -39.61
N LEU A 39 20.71 -5.03 -39.49
CA LEU A 39 20.98 -6.46 -39.66
C LEU A 39 21.33 -6.72 -41.13
N LYS A 40 22.63 -6.65 -41.43
CA LYS A 40 23.18 -7.15 -42.70
C LYS A 40 23.06 -8.68 -42.71
N PRO A 41 22.81 -9.31 -43.87
CA PRO A 41 22.90 -10.77 -43.97
C PRO A 41 24.28 -11.21 -43.46
N PRO A 42 24.37 -12.30 -42.68
CA PRO A 42 25.64 -12.79 -42.19
C PRO A 42 26.54 -13.05 -43.40
N GLN A 43 27.71 -12.41 -43.41
CA GLN A 43 28.72 -12.66 -44.42
C GLN A 43 29.23 -14.08 -44.19
N PRO A 44 29.43 -14.89 -45.25
CA PRO A 44 30.06 -16.19 -45.08
C PRO A 44 31.39 -16.01 -44.35
N LEU A 45 31.69 -16.88 -43.38
CA LEU A 45 32.99 -16.88 -42.70
C LEU A 45 34.05 -17.35 -43.71
N ALA A 46 34.43 -16.43 -44.60
CA ALA A 46 35.41 -16.65 -45.64
C ALA A 46 36.77 -16.77 -44.97
N ASN A 47 37.14 -18.01 -44.64
CA ASN A 47 38.45 -18.62 -44.76
C ASN A 47 38.45 -19.93 -43.95
N PHE A 48 38.39 -21.07 -44.65
CA PHE A 48 38.45 -22.42 -44.08
C PHE A 48 39.86 -22.78 -43.59
N PHE A 49 40.48 -21.95 -42.75
CA PHE A 49 41.72 -22.31 -42.06
C PHE A 49 41.39 -22.75 -40.63
N GLY A 50 41.67 -24.01 -40.33
CA GLY A 50 41.34 -24.67 -39.05
C GLY A 50 41.18 -26.18 -39.23
N SER A 51 41.18 -26.92 -38.12
CA SER A 51 40.94 -28.36 -38.09
C SER A 51 39.53 -28.71 -38.61
N PRO A 52 39.28 -29.95 -39.10
CA PRO A 52 37.95 -30.37 -39.55
C PRO A 52 36.83 -30.16 -38.52
N HIS A 53 37.18 -30.15 -37.22
CA HIS A 53 36.27 -29.86 -36.13
C HIS A 53 35.85 -28.38 -36.09
N GLU A 54 36.81 -27.46 -36.19
CA GLU A 54 36.57 -26.01 -36.22
C GLU A 54 35.77 -25.58 -37.45
N GLN A 55 36.06 -26.20 -38.61
CA GLN A 55 35.28 -25.97 -39.84
C GLN A 55 33.82 -26.40 -39.67
N ARG A 56 33.57 -27.54 -39.02
CA ARG A 56 32.22 -28.02 -38.71
C ARG A 56 31.49 -27.08 -37.74
N GLN A 57 32.18 -26.57 -36.71
CA GLN A 57 31.62 -25.60 -35.78
C GLN A 57 31.26 -24.28 -36.47
N ASN A 58 32.15 -23.75 -37.32
CA ASN A 58 31.91 -22.52 -38.07
C ASN A 58 30.70 -22.65 -39.02
N PHE A 59 30.55 -23.80 -39.67
CA PHE A 59 29.39 -24.08 -40.53
C PHE A 59 28.07 -24.16 -39.72
N ILE A 60 28.08 -24.78 -38.54
CA ILE A 60 26.91 -24.81 -37.65
C ILE A 60 26.52 -23.40 -37.19
N ILE A 61 27.51 -22.58 -36.85
CA ILE A 61 27.31 -21.18 -36.44
C ILE A 61 26.69 -20.40 -37.60
N GLU A 62 27.20 -20.54 -38.82
CA GLU A 62 26.66 -19.89 -40.02
C GLU A 62 25.20 -20.30 -40.30
N LEU A 63 24.89 -21.59 -40.19
CA LEU A 63 23.52 -22.09 -40.33
C LEU A 63 22.57 -21.52 -39.26
N TYR A 64 23.04 -21.40 -38.01
CA TYR A 64 22.25 -20.85 -36.91
C TYR A 64 22.01 -19.34 -37.10
N LEU A 65 23.05 -18.59 -37.51
CA LEU A 65 22.96 -17.16 -37.83
C LEU A 65 22.02 -16.91 -39.02
N ASN A 66 22.06 -17.73 -40.06
CA ASN A 66 21.16 -17.62 -41.20
C ASN A 66 19.69 -17.90 -40.83
N LYS A 67 19.44 -18.94 -40.02
CA LYS A 67 18.08 -19.26 -39.53
C LYS A 67 17.53 -18.17 -38.62
N THR A 68 18.34 -17.64 -37.71
CA THR A 68 17.93 -16.55 -36.81
C THR A 68 17.71 -15.25 -37.57
N TYR A 69 18.56 -14.93 -38.55
CA TYR A 69 18.37 -13.78 -39.46
C TYR A 69 17.05 -13.88 -40.23
N SER A 70 16.77 -15.03 -40.84
CA SER A 70 15.52 -15.28 -41.57
C SER A 70 14.30 -15.14 -40.65
N ALA A 71 14.36 -15.68 -39.43
CA ALA A 71 13.30 -15.53 -38.43
C ALA A 71 13.10 -14.07 -37.97
N CYS A 72 14.19 -13.28 -37.91
CA CYS A 72 14.17 -11.87 -37.55
C CYS A 72 13.62 -10.97 -38.68
N ASN A 73 13.95 -11.26 -39.94
CA ASN A 73 13.50 -10.48 -41.09
C ASN A 73 11.99 -10.66 -41.38
N CYS A 74 11.37 -11.69 -40.82
CA CYS A 74 9.92 -11.83 -40.76
C CYS A 74 9.28 -10.88 -39.71
N THR A 75 9.37 -9.58 -39.96
CA THR A 75 8.79 -8.51 -39.11
C THR A 75 7.30 -8.73 -38.80
N SER A 76 6.54 -9.28 -39.74
CA SER A 76 5.12 -9.66 -39.57
C SER A 76 4.93 -10.78 -38.53
N ILE A 77 5.82 -11.78 -38.48
CA ILE A 77 5.77 -12.89 -37.52
C ILE A 77 6.15 -12.40 -36.12
N ILE A 78 7.18 -11.56 -36.01
CA ILE A 78 7.62 -11.00 -34.72
C ILE A 78 6.57 -10.05 -34.13
N GLY A 79 5.94 -9.22 -34.96
CA GLY A 79 4.83 -8.35 -34.55
C GLY A 79 3.63 -9.17 -34.03
N LYS A 80 3.27 -10.26 -34.72
CA LYS A 80 2.22 -11.19 -34.28
C LYS A 80 2.60 -11.91 -32.97
N LYS A 81 3.85 -12.39 -32.84
CA LYS A 81 4.37 -13.01 -31.61
C LYS A 81 4.36 -12.05 -30.42
N ARG A 82 4.71 -10.77 -30.61
CA ARG A 82 4.64 -9.75 -29.55
C ARG A 82 3.20 -9.52 -29.07
N LYS A 83 2.23 -9.41 -29.98
CA LYS A 83 0.81 -9.27 -29.60
C LYS A 83 0.33 -10.48 -28.80
N LEU A 84 0.68 -11.69 -29.23
CA LEU A 84 0.33 -12.94 -28.55
C LEU A 84 0.95 -13.01 -27.14
N LEU A 85 2.21 -12.59 -26.99
CA LEU A 85 2.89 -12.56 -25.69
C LEU A 85 2.26 -11.52 -24.74
N VAL A 86 1.87 -10.35 -25.24
CA VAL A 86 1.13 -9.34 -24.44
C VAL A 86 -0.24 -9.86 -24.03
N MET A 87 -0.96 -10.54 -24.92
CA MET A 87 -2.25 -11.16 -24.60
C MET A 87 -2.10 -12.27 -23.56
N GLY A 88 -1.08 -13.12 -23.70
CA GLY A 88 -0.78 -14.17 -22.71
C GLY A 88 -0.51 -13.60 -21.32
N LYS A 89 0.26 -12.51 -21.22
CA LYS A 89 0.50 -11.81 -19.94
C LYS A 89 -0.77 -11.24 -19.34
N LYS A 90 -1.65 -10.62 -20.16
CA LYS A 90 -2.94 -10.12 -19.67
C LYS A 90 -3.82 -11.25 -19.16
N LEU A 91 -3.86 -12.36 -19.89
CA LEU A 91 -4.62 -13.55 -19.51
C LEU A 91 -4.16 -14.11 -18.15
N ASP A 92 -2.85 -14.22 -17.96
CA ASP A 92 -2.24 -14.70 -16.71
C ASP A 92 -2.60 -13.79 -15.52
N CYS A 93 -2.49 -12.46 -15.70
CA CYS A 93 -2.94 -11.50 -14.69
C CYS A 93 -4.44 -11.64 -14.37
N TYR A 94 -5.30 -11.75 -15.39
CA TYR A 94 -6.74 -11.89 -15.17
C TYR A 94 -7.11 -13.21 -14.48
N PHE A 95 -6.42 -14.30 -14.82
CA PHE A 95 -6.63 -15.60 -14.18
C PHE A 95 -6.18 -15.57 -12.72
N SER A 96 -5.04 -14.95 -12.43
CA SER A 96 -4.57 -14.76 -11.06
C SER A 96 -5.54 -13.92 -10.22
N LEU A 97 -6.02 -12.79 -10.77
CA LEU A 97 -7.01 -11.94 -10.10
C LEU A 97 -8.36 -12.66 -9.90
N SER A 98 -8.83 -13.44 -10.87
CA SER A 98 -10.10 -14.15 -10.75
C SER A 98 -10.03 -15.29 -9.73
N LYS A 99 -8.88 -15.96 -9.64
CA LYS A 99 -8.62 -16.97 -8.62
C LYS A 99 -8.69 -16.37 -7.22
N VAL A 100 -7.96 -15.28 -6.97
CA VAL A 100 -7.97 -14.58 -5.67
C VAL A 100 -9.37 -14.05 -5.35
N ALA A 101 -10.06 -13.45 -6.32
CA ALA A 101 -11.41 -12.95 -6.12
C ALA A 101 -12.40 -14.05 -5.69
N LYS A 102 -12.26 -15.25 -6.25
CA LYS A 102 -13.11 -16.40 -5.92
C LYS A 102 -12.75 -17.03 -4.58
N GLU A 103 -11.46 -17.20 -4.28
CA GLU A 103 -11.00 -17.83 -3.04
C GLU A 103 -11.34 -16.99 -1.81
N ASP A 104 -11.11 -15.67 -1.89
CA ASP A 104 -11.30 -14.74 -0.78
C ASP A 104 -12.67 -14.03 -0.82
N ASN A 105 -13.59 -14.45 -1.71
CA ASN A 105 -14.94 -13.87 -1.88
C ASN A 105 -14.98 -12.34 -2.10
N TYR A 106 -14.07 -11.80 -2.90
CA TYR A 106 -14.09 -10.37 -3.25
C TYR A 106 -15.30 -10.02 -4.12
N CYS A 107 -15.87 -8.84 -3.87
CA CYS A 107 -16.85 -8.22 -4.74
C CYS A 107 -16.18 -7.35 -5.81
N ARG A 108 -16.88 -7.18 -6.94
CA ARG A 108 -16.45 -6.23 -7.98
C ARG A 108 -16.79 -4.81 -7.52
N PRO A 109 -15.84 -3.86 -7.50
CA PRO A 109 -16.14 -2.48 -7.17
C PRO A 109 -17.00 -1.82 -8.27
N HIS A 110 -17.94 -0.98 -7.85
CA HIS A 110 -18.74 -0.18 -8.76
C HIS A 110 -18.04 1.16 -9.02
N MET A 111 -17.50 1.33 -10.22
CA MET A 111 -16.85 2.58 -10.62
C MET A 111 -17.93 3.59 -11.01
N ILE A 112 -17.90 4.78 -10.42
CA ILE A 112 -18.87 5.84 -10.65
C ILE A 112 -18.14 7.03 -11.29
N ASP A 113 -18.62 7.48 -12.44
CA ASP A 113 -18.20 8.73 -13.07
C ASP A 113 -19.05 9.87 -12.51
N SER A 114 -18.73 10.30 -11.29
CA SER A 114 -19.40 11.40 -10.59
C SER A 114 -18.54 12.67 -10.62
N VAL A 115 -19.19 13.84 -10.64
CA VAL A 115 -18.50 15.14 -10.47
C VAL A 115 -17.91 15.26 -9.07
N GLU A 116 -18.62 14.73 -8.07
CA GLU A 116 -18.15 14.68 -6.69
C GLU A 116 -17.51 13.32 -6.40
N PRO A 117 -16.33 13.31 -5.74
CA PRO A 117 -15.64 12.07 -5.44
C PRO A 117 -16.41 11.30 -4.36
N VAL A 118 -16.85 10.07 -4.66
CA VAL A 118 -17.48 9.16 -3.70
C VAL A 118 -16.62 7.90 -3.50
N PHE A 119 -16.34 7.56 -2.23
CA PHE A 119 -15.62 6.35 -1.83
C PHE A 119 -16.35 5.69 -0.67
N SER A 120 -16.99 4.57 -0.96
CA SER A 120 -17.78 3.80 -0.01
C SER A 120 -17.31 2.35 0.02
N ILE A 121 -17.09 1.85 1.23
CA ILE A 121 -16.75 0.45 1.52
C ILE A 121 -17.78 -0.03 2.54
N HIS A 122 -18.40 -1.17 2.26
CA HIS A 122 -19.28 -1.86 3.20
C HIS A 122 -18.67 -3.20 3.55
N GLN A 123 -18.56 -3.48 4.85
CA GLN A 123 -17.98 -4.70 5.41
C GLN A 123 -16.59 -5.00 4.82
N GLY A 124 -15.73 -4.00 4.74
CA GLY A 124 -14.38 -4.13 4.21
C GLY A 124 -13.42 -4.77 5.20
N TRP A 125 -12.55 -5.65 4.70
CA TRP A 125 -11.48 -6.30 5.46
C TRP A 125 -10.11 -5.93 4.90
N HIS A 126 -9.05 -6.08 5.71
CA HIS A 126 -7.69 -5.92 5.21
C HIS A 126 -7.21 -7.22 4.50
N PRO A 127 -6.81 -7.18 3.21
CA PRO A 127 -6.46 -8.36 2.40
C PRO A 127 -5.35 -9.29 2.90
N ILE A 128 -4.59 -8.85 3.90
CA ILE A 128 -3.35 -9.48 4.35
C ILE A 128 -3.51 -9.94 5.79
N ILE A 129 -4.06 -9.10 6.66
CA ILE A 129 -4.28 -9.42 8.08
C ILE A 129 -5.09 -10.70 8.23
N THR A 130 -6.12 -10.88 7.39
CA THR A 130 -6.95 -12.10 7.38
C THR A 130 -6.16 -13.38 7.07
N LYS A 131 -5.12 -13.28 6.24
CA LYS A 131 -4.26 -14.43 5.88
C LYS A 131 -3.20 -14.73 6.94
N ILE A 132 -2.82 -13.73 7.73
CA ILE A 132 -1.77 -13.85 8.74
C ILE A 132 -2.33 -14.28 10.10
N MET A 133 -3.50 -13.76 10.50
CA MET A 133 -4.01 -13.93 11.86
C MET A 133 -4.80 -15.23 12.09
N GLY A 134 -5.02 -16.07 11.06
CA GLY A 134 -5.75 -17.33 11.18
C GLY A 134 -7.25 -17.15 11.49
N GLU A 135 -7.97 -18.25 11.74
CA GLU A 135 -9.42 -18.26 12.03
C GLU A 135 -9.77 -17.72 13.44
N GLU A 136 -8.76 -17.47 14.28
CA GLU A 136 -8.91 -16.87 15.61
C GLU A 136 -9.10 -15.35 15.46
N ASN A 137 -10.29 -15.00 14.94
CA ASN A 137 -10.72 -13.68 14.53
C ASN A 137 -10.57 -12.62 15.63
N GLN A 138 -9.66 -11.66 15.40
CA GLN A 138 -9.67 -10.38 16.09
C GLN A 138 -10.02 -9.21 15.16
N PHE A 139 -9.82 -9.35 13.85
CA PHE A 139 -10.09 -8.28 12.89
C PHE A 139 -11.51 -8.38 12.33
N VAL A 140 -12.30 -7.33 12.53
CA VAL A 140 -13.70 -7.26 12.10
C VAL A 140 -13.80 -6.41 10.83
N ALA A 141 -14.76 -6.75 9.97
CA ALA A 141 -15.09 -5.98 8.79
C ALA A 141 -15.63 -4.59 9.17
N ASN A 142 -15.23 -3.55 8.46
CA ASN A 142 -15.61 -2.17 8.77
C ASN A 142 -16.17 -1.44 7.56
N ASP A 143 -17.12 -0.56 7.83
CA ASP A 143 -17.68 0.34 6.84
C ASP A 143 -16.85 1.64 6.79
N LEU A 144 -16.77 2.24 5.60
CA LEU A 144 -16.12 3.53 5.40
C LEU A 144 -16.83 4.29 4.30
N ASP A 145 -17.34 5.48 4.62
CA ASP A 145 -17.98 6.37 3.66
C ASP A 145 -17.26 7.72 3.61
N MET A 146 -16.86 8.13 2.41
CA MET A 146 -16.17 9.39 2.17
C MET A 146 -16.70 10.07 0.90
N SER A 147 -17.22 11.29 1.05
CA SER A 147 -17.82 12.09 -0.03
C SER A 147 -17.18 13.48 -0.20
N THR A 148 -15.98 13.69 0.38
CA THR A 148 -15.32 15.00 0.41
C THR A 148 -14.31 15.18 -0.73
N LYS A 149 -14.09 16.43 -1.14
CA LYS A 149 -13.17 16.84 -2.22
C LYS A 149 -11.80 16.14 -2.18
N CYS A 150 -11.24 15.97 -0.99
CA CYS A 150 -10.03 15.19 -0.75
C CYS A 150 -10.31 14.18 0.36
N TYR A 151 -10.03 12.90 0.09
CA TYR A 151 -10.16 11.85 1.09
C TYR A 151 -8.99 11.92 2.07
N THR A 152 -9.30 12.16 3.34
CA THR A 152 -8.30 12.19 4.41
C THR A 152 -8.79 11.36 5.58
N LEU A 153 -7.99 10.38 6.00
CA LEU A 153 -8.12 9.71 7.29
C LEU A 153 -7.09 10.32 8.23
N PHE A 154 -7.54 10.89 9.35
CA PHE A 154 -6.67 11.53 10.32
C PHE A 154 -6.76 10.83 11.67
N VAL A 155 -5.80 9.94 11.93
CA VAL A 155 -5.70 9.23 13.21
C VAL A 155 -4.95 10.12 14.20
N THR A 156 -5.57 10.41 15.34
CA THR A 156 -5.01 11.31 16.35
C THR A 156 -5.37 10.87 17.76
N HIS A 157 -4.49 11.20 18.70
CA HIS A 157 -4.71 11.07 20.13
C HIS A 157 -4.97 12.43 20.80
N TYR A 158 -5.15 13.50 20.00
CA TYR A 158 -5.37 14.86 20.51
C TYR A 158 -6.87 15.20 20.56
N PRO A 159 -7.51 15.25 21.75
CA PRO A 159 -8.93 15.60 21.87
C PRO A 159 -9.34 16.95 21.25
N PRO A 160 -8.50 18.02 21.27
CA PRO A 160 -8.90 19.30 20.66
C PRO A 160 -9.19 19.24 19.16
N VAL A 161 -8.64 18.26 18.43
CA VAL A 161 -8.87 18.13 16.98
C VAL A 161 -10.32 17.74 16.69
N VAL A 162 -10.97 17.03 17.62
CA VAL A 162 -12.38 16.65 17.53
C VAL A 162 -13.30 17.87 17.46
N GLU A 163 -12.89 19.01 18.03
CA GLU A 163 -13.67 20.26 17.96
C GLU A 163 -13.87 20.76 16.51
N LEU A 164 -13.02 20.32 15.56
CA LEU A 164 -13.16 20.66 14.14
C LEU A 164 -14.44 20.11 13.52
N GLU A 165 -14.95 18.97 14.00
CA GLU A 165 -16.24 18.41 13.55
C GLU A 165 -17.38 19.42 13.74
N LYS A 166 -17.36 20.16 14.85
CA LYS A 166 -18.37 21.18 15.15
C LYS A 166 -18.31 22.37 14.20
N HIS A 167 -17.12 22.68 13.67
CA HIS A 167 -16.91 23.77 12.73
C HIS A 167 -17.20 23.38 11.29
N TYR A 168 -17.04 22.09 10.93
CA TYR A 168 -17.24 21.57 9.58
C TYR A 168 -18.04 20.25 9.57
N PRO A 169 -19.31 20.25 10.02
CA PRO A 169 -20.09 19.03 10.22
C PRO A 169 -20.44 18.29 8.92
N GLU A 170 -20.41 18.99 7.78
CA GLU A 170 -20.68 18.39 6.46
C GLU A 170 -19.46 17.67 5.87
N ASN A 171 -18.25 17.95 6.37
CA ASN A 171 -17.00 17.46 5.77
C ASN A 171 -16.16 16.61 6.71
N ILE A 172 -16.42 16.68 8.02
CA ILE A 172 -15.66 15.97 9.03
C ILE A 172 -16.64 15.09 9.79
N SER A 173 -16.34 13.80 9.82
CA SER A 173 -16.97 12.83 10.72
C SER A 173 -15.92 12.30 11.67
N VAL A 174 -16.26 12.23 12.96
CA VAL A 174 -15.39 11.64 13.97
C VAL A 174 -15.80 10.21 14.20
N VAL A 175 -14.81 9.32 14.21
CA VAL A 175 -14.97 7.89 14.47
C VAL A 175 -13.86 7.44 15.41
N HIS A 176 -14.09 6.35 16.13
CA HIS A 176 -13.11 5.70 16.98
C HIS A 176 -13.22 4.17 16.86
N MET A 177 -12.21 3.46 17.35
CA MET A 177 -12.26 2.00 17.44
C MET A 177 -13.05 1.59 18.70
N GLY A 178 -14.06 0.76 18.53
CA GLY A 178 -14.90 0.27 19.61
C GLY A 178 -14.14 -0.66 20.56
N TYR A 179 -14.58 -0.64 21.81
CA TYR A 179 -13.99 -1.38 22.92
C TYR A 179 -15.09 -1.70 23.94
N ILE A 180 -14.80 -2.70 24.79
CA ILE A 180 -15.64 -3.07 25.92
C ILE A 180 -14.80 -2.98 27.19
N LEU A 181 -15.37 -2.38 28.22
CA LEU A 181 -14.80 -2.36 29.57
C LEU A 181 -15.43 -3.52 30.36
N LYS A 182 -14.57 -4.32 30.99
CA LYS A 182 -14.99 -5.38 31.92
C LYS A 182 -14.55 -4.97 33.32
N ASP A 183 -15.50 -5.03 34.24
CA ASP A 183 -15.21 -4.98 35.66
C ASP A 183 -14.47 -6.27 36.03
N ASN A 184 -13.38 -6.13 36.77
CA ASN A 184 -12.64 -7.30 37.24
C ASN A 184 -13.39 -7.92 38.42
N GLU A 185 -13.76 -9.19 38.30
CA GLU A 185 -14.45 -9.95 39.37
C GLU A 185 -13.54 -10.16 40.60
N ASP A 186 -12.23 -10.02 40.45
CA ASP A 186 -11.30 -9.96 41.57
C ASP A 186 -11.30 -8.53 42.14
N ASP A 187 -11.94 -8.34 43.31
CA ASP A 187 -12.06 -7.11 44.13
C ASP A 187 -10.73 -6.39 44.48
N LEU A 188 -9.60 -6.77 43.87
CA LEU A 188 -8.24 -6.32 44.16
C LEU A 188 -7.63 -5.41 43.08
N SER A 189 -8.37 -5.05 42.02
CA SER A 189 -7.90 -4.10 41.00
C SER A 189 -8.95 -3.04 40.67
N ASP A 190 -8.69 -1.80 41.08
CA ASP A 190 -9.48 -0.60 40.70
C ASP A 190 -9.39 -0.23 39.21
N ILE A 191 -8.75 -1.06 38.37
CA ILE A 191 -8.44 -0.76 36.97
C ILE A 191 -9.23 -1.70 36.08
N GLU A 192 -10.20 -1.16 35.36
CA GLU A 192 -11.03 -1.88 34.39
C GLU A 192 -10.18 -2.53 33.28
N THR A 193 -10.51 -3.77 32.92
CA THR A 193 -9.85 -4.47 31.80
C THR A 193 -10.54 -4.08 30.49
N VAL A 194 -9.77 -3.61 29.51
CA VAL A 194 -10.28 -3.21 28.19
C VAL A 194 -10.15 -4.35 27.18
N THR A 195 -11.21 -4.61 26.42
CA THR A 195 -11.21 -5.51 25.26
C THR A 195 -11.42 -4.69 23.99
N PHE A 196 -10.45 -4.69 23.07
CA PHE A 196 -10.58 -4.00 21.78
C PHE A 196 -11.34 -4.86 20.77
N LEU A 197 -12.40 -4.30 20.18
CA LEU A 197 -13.29 -5.01 19.25
C LEU A 197 -12.87 -4.87 17.79
N TYR A 198 -11.96 -3.93 17.48
CA TYR A 198 -11.52 -3.60 16.12
C TYR A 198 -12.65 -3.27 15.14
N ASN A 199 -13.81 -2.86 15.66
CA ASN A 199 -14.89 -2.27 14.88
C ASN A 199 -14.80 -0.73 14.94
N VAL A 200 -15.12 -0.06 13.83
CA VAL A 200 -15.18 1.39 13.76
C VAL A 200 -16.57 1.84 14.22
N VAL A 201 -16.60 2.76 15.18
CA VAL A 201 -17.83 3.30 15.77
C VAL A 201 -17.83 4.82 15.61
N SER A 202 -18.97 5.38 15.23
CA SER A 202 -19.14 6.83 15.09
C SER A 202 -19.07 7.54 16.44
N GLY A 203 -18.54 8.76 16.41
CA GLY A 203 -18.39 9.62 17.59
C GLY A 203 -17.00 9.56 18.22
N VAL A 204 -16.88 10.30 19.31
CA VAL A 204 -15.63 10.53 20.05
C VAL A 204 -15.45 9.45 21.10
N SER A 205 -14.22 8.97 21.26
CA SER A 205 -13.87 8.12 22.40
C SER A 205 -14.04 8.87 23.72
N GLU A 206 -14.78 8.30 24.67
CA GLU A 206 -15.08 8.94 25.96
C GLU A 206 -13.86 9.05 26.87
N LYS A 207 -12.95 8.08 26.81
CA LYS A 207 -11.74 8.01 27.64
C LYS A 207 -10.50 7.69 26.79
N SER A 208 -9.33 7.97 27.36
CA SER A 208 -8.04 7.53 26.81
C SER A 208 -7.64 6.20 27.42
N TYR A 209 -7.44 5.17 26.61
CA TYR A 209 -7.10 3.80 27.08
C TYR A 209 -5.61 3.58 27.35
N GLY A 210 -4.79 4.64 27.32
CA GLY A 210 -3.35 4.52 27.54
C GLY A 210 -3.01 3.85 28.87
N ILE A 211 -3.81 4.10 29.91
CA ILE A 211 -3.63 3.50 31.24
C ILE A 211 -4.04 2.03 31.23
N ASN A 212 -5.14 1.66 30.57
CA ASN A 212 -5.57 0.27 30.43
C ASN A 212 -4.56 -0.54 29.60
N VAL A 213 -3.98 0.04 28.54
CA VAL A 213 -2.92 -0.60 27.75
C VAL A 213 -1.64 -0.76 28.58
N ALA A 214 -1.30 0.23 29.40
CA ALA A 214 -0.18 0.13 30.35
C ALA A 214 -0.39 -0.98 31.39
N ALA A 215 -1.64 -1.17 31.85
CA ALA A 215 -2.01 -2.27 32.73
C ALA A 215 -1.82 -3.64 32.05
N LEU A 216 -2.26 -3.78 30.79
CA LEU A 216 -2.04 -4.99 29.98
C LEU A 216 -0.54 -5.27 29.75
N ALA A 217 0.29 -4.24 29.68
CA ALA A 217 1.75 -4.36 29.58
C ALA A 217 2.43 -4.76 30.91
N GLY A 218 1.67 -4.93 32.00
CA GLY A 218 2.20 -5.35 33.30
C GLY A 218 2.84 -4.22 34.11
N ILE A 219 2.49 -2.96 33.85
CA ILE A 219 2.98 -1.83 34.65
C ILE A 219 2.38 -1.90 36.07
N PRO A 220 3.19 -1.66 37.13
CA PRO A 220 2.72 -1.70 38.51
C PRO A 220 1.51 -0.78 38.80
N LYS A 221 0.56 -1.28 39.61
CA LYS A 221 -0.72 -0.60 39.91
C LYS A 221 -0.53 0.76 40.58
N ASP A 222 0.45 0.90 41.45
CA ASP A 222 0.80 2.15 42.13
C ASP A 222 1.18 3.25 41.11
N VAL A 223 1.95 2.89 40.09
CA VAL A 223 2.32 3.81 39.00
C VAL A 223 1.10 4.18 38.15
N LEU A 224 0.23 3.21 37.84
CA LEU A 224 -0.98 3.44 37.05
C LEU A 224 -1.96 4.37 37.75
N LEU A 225 -2.19 4.17 39.04
CA LEU A 225 -3.07 5.02 39.85
C LEU A 225 -2.57 6.47 39.91
N GLU A 226 -1.27 6.66 40.07
CA GLU A 226 -0.69 8.01 40.08
C GLU A 226 -0.74 8.66 38.70
N ALA A 227 -0.43 7.91 37.64
CA ALA A 227 -0.56 8.39 36.26
C ALA A 227 -2.00 8.79 35.92
N GLN A 228 -3.00 8.04 36.40
CA GLN A 228 -4.41 8.35 36.22
C GLN A 228 -4.81 9.69 36.86
N LYS A 229 -4.40 9.91 38.11
CA LYS A 229 -4.64 11.18 38.81
C LYS A 229 -4.00 12.34 38.06
N ILE A 230 -2.73 12.20 37.68
CA ILE A 230 -2.00 13.25 36.95
C ILE A 230 -2.71 13.56 35.63
N SER A 231 -3.04 12.53 34.83
CA SER A 231 -3.71 12.69 33.53
C SER A 231 -4.99 13.52 33.64
N GLN A 232 -5.90 13.13 34.54
CA GLN A 232 -7.16 13.84 34.80
C GLN A 232 -6.93 15.30 35.22
N LEU A 233 -5.96 15.54 36.10
CA LEU A 233 -5.61 16.90 36.53
C LEU A 233 -5.10 17.77 35.38
N THR A 234 -4.22 17.24 34.53
CA THR A 234 -3.71 17.95 33.35
C THR A 234 -4.78 18.22 32.30
N GLU A 235 -5.67 17.26 32.04
CA GLU A 235 -6.77 17.42 31.11
C GLU A 235 -7.72 18.53 31.57
N PHE A 236 -8.13 18.48 32.84
CA PHE A 236 -8.99 19.49 33.44
C PHE A 236 -8.36 20.89 33.40
N ARG A 237 -7.07 21.00 33.76
CA ARG A 237 -6.30 22.26 33.65
C ARG A 237 -6.26 22.78 32.21
N SER A 238 -6.09 21.91 31.23
CA SER A 238 -6.00 22.28 29.81
C SER A 238 -7.35 22.77 29.27
N ILE A 239 -8.45 22.16 29.69
CA ILE A 239 -9.82 22.58 29.34
C ILE A 239 -10.13 23.94 29.94
N ILE A 240 -9.81 24.17 31.22
CA ILE A 240 -10.03 25.46 31.87
C ILE A 240 -9.23 26.58 31.18
N LYS A 241 -7.93 26.35 30.92
CA LYS A 241 -7.09 27.33 30.22
C LYS A 241 -7.68 27.70 28.85
N ARG A 242 -8.19 26.72 28.11
CA ARG A 242 -8.87 26.96 26.81
C ARG A 242 -10.14 27.79 26.97
N LYS A 243 -11.02 27.45 27.92
CA LYS A 243 -12.25 28.22 28.19
C LYS A 243 -11.95 29.67 28.56
N ILE A 244 -10.98 29.89 29.45
CA ILE A 244 -10.56 31.25 29.85
C ILE A 244 -10.00 32.01 28.65
N LYS A 245 -9.14 31.38 27.83
CA LYS A 245 -8.58 32.01 26.62
C LYS A 245 -9.67 32.41 25.62
N SER A 246 -10.67 31.54 25.41
CA SER A 246 -11.80 31.83 24.53
C SER A 246 -12.68 32.96 25.07
N LEU A 247 -12.91 33.03 26.39
CA LEU A 247 -13.66 34.10 27.03
C LEU A 247 -12.95 35.44 26.92
N MET A 248 -11.63 35.47 27.17
CA MET A 248 -10.83 36.68 27.02
C MET A 248 -10.83 37.20 25.58
N GLN A 249 -10.69 36.31 24.58
CA GLN A 249 -10.77 36.70 23.16
C GLN A 249 -12.10 37.36 22.81
N LYS A 250 -13.23 36.79 23.29
CA LYS A 250 -14.56 37.35 23.05
C LYS A 250 -14.73 38.74 23.68
N LEU A 251 -14.22 38.95 24.90
CA LEU A 251 -14.26 40.24 25.58
C LEU A 251 -13.40 41.29 24.85
N THR A 252 -12.21 40.92 24.38
CA THR A 252 -11.34 41.83 23.62
C THR A 252 -11.90 42.20 22.24
N SER A 253 -12.57 41.27 21.54
CA SER A 253 -13.21 41.57 20.26
C SER A 253 -14.47 42.44 20.39
N ALA A 254 -15.13 42.38 21.57
CA ALA A 254 -16.31 43.20 21.84
C ALA A 254 -15.91 44.66 22.15
N SER A 255 -14.77 44.91 22.79
CA SER A 255 -14.31 46.28 23.09
C SER A 255 -13.67 47.00 21.89
N SER A 256 -13.32 46.29 20.81
CA SER A 256 -12.76 46.87 19.58
C SER A 256 -13.79 47.23 18.52
N ASN A 257 -15.07 46.88 18.72
CA ASN A 257 -16.19 47.18 17.83
C ASN A 257 -17.14 48.27 18.39
N CYS A 258 -16.74 48.96 19.47
CA CYS A 258 -17.40 50.15 20.00
C CYS A 258 -16.52 51.38 19.85
#